data_AF-A0A7V1XMQ5-F1
#
_entry.id   AF-A0A7V1XMQ5-F1
#
_cell.length_a   1.000
_cell.length_b   1.000
_cell.length_c   1.000
_cell.angle_alpha   90.00
_cell.angle_beta   90.00
_cell.angle_gamma   90.00
#
_symmetry.space_group_name_H-M   'P 1'
#
loop_
_entity.id
_entity.type
_entity.pdbx_description
1 polymer ?
#
loop_
_entity_poly.entity_id
_entity_poly.type
_entity_poly.pdbx_seq_one_letter_code
_entity_poly.pdbx_strand_id
1 'polypeptide(L)'
;MAEYQSLFTQVQVRTPAHAGVPLPRGTWIRQGTPRFSYLLGKIGDAQIGPIYLGWLGVASIVSGIVAIEIIGLNMWASVNWDPVQFVRQLFWLALEPPPPKYGL
;
A
#
# COMPACT_ATOMS: atom_id res chain seq x y z
N MET A 1 -5.06 -42.07 -4.60
CA MET A 1 -6.29 -41.32 -4.93
C MET A 1 -6.00 -39.86 -4.59
N ALA A 2 -6.27 -38.90 -5.48
CA ALA A 2 -5.99 -37.49 -5.19
C ALA A 2 -7.20 -36.86 -4.48
N GLU A 3 -6.95 -36.18 -3.36
CA GLU A 3 -7.98 -35.50 -2.56
C GLU A 3 -7.76 -33.98 -2.56
N TYR A 4 -8.85 -33.23 -2.51
CA TYR A 4 -8.81 -31.77 -2.49
C TYR A 4 -8.36 -31.27 -1.11
N GLN A 5 -7.33 -30.41 -1.09
CA GLN A 5 -6.66 -29.94 0.13
C GLN A 5 -7.16 -28.58 0.64
N SER A 6 -8.23 -28.02 0.07
CA SER A 6 -8.78 -26.72 0.48
C SER A 6 -7.80 -25.53 0.43
N LEU A 7 -6.78 -25.61 -0.42
CA LEU A 7 -5.82 -24.50 -0.63
C LEU A 7 -6.35 -23.43 -1.58
N PHE A 8 -7.19 -23.80 -2.55
CA PHE A 8 -7.73 -22.87 -3.54
C PHE A 8 -9.22 -23.10 -3.79
N THR A 9 -10.01 -22.05 -3.62
CA THR A 9 -11.46 -22.07 -3.82
C THR A 9 -11.82 -22.55 -5.23
N GLN A 10 -12.39 -23.76 -5.34
CA GLN A 10 -12.78 -24.35 -6.63
C GLN A 10 -13.87 -23.51 -7.31
N VAL A 11 -14.94 -23.18 -6.56
CA VAL A 11 -16.08 -22.39 -7.02
C VAL A 11 -16.23 -21.16 -6.12
N GLN A 12 -16.10 -19.97 -6.70
CA GLN A 12 -16.30 -18.72 -5.98
C GLN A 12 -17.76 -18.26 -6.10
N VAL A 13 -18.35 -17.87 -4.97
CA VAL A 13 -19.70 -17.28 -4.91
C VAL A 13 -19.58 -15.79 -4.61
N ARG A 14 -20.52 -14.99 -5.11
CA ARG A 14 -20.53 -13.53 -4.90
C ARG A 14 -21.87 -13.08 -4.31
N THR A 15 -21.77 -12.15 -3.37
CA THR A 15 -22.89 -11.45 -2.73
C THR A 15 -22.72 -9.94 -2.92
N PRO A 16 -23.76 -9.13 -2.65
CA PRO A 16 -23.60 -7.69 -2.55
C PRO A 16 -22.49 -7.32 -1.55
N ALA A 17 -21.72 -6.28 -1.86
CA ALA A 17 -20.57 -5.91 -1.05
C ALA A 17 -20.96 -5.49 0.37
N HIS A 18 -20.19 -5.94 1.35
CA HIS A 18 -20.38 -5.62 2.75
C HIS A 18 -19.71 -4.28 3.10
N ALA A 19 -20.50 -3.32 3.61
CA ALA A 19 -20.00 -2.01 4.07
C ALA A 19 -19.29 -2.05 5.46
N GLY A 20 -19.29 -3.22 6.10
CA GLY A 20 -18.79 -3.45 7.45
C GLY A 20 -19.80 -3.08 8.54
N VAL A 21 -19.45 -3.39 9.78
CA VAL A 21 -20.28 -3.06 10.96
C VAL A 21 -20.45 -1.54 11.10
N PRO A 22 -21.64 -1.02 11.45
CA PRO A 22 -21.87 0.41 11.62
C PRO A 22 -20.87 1.04 12.59
N LEU A 23 -20.37 2.21 12.22
CA LEU A 23 -19.48 2.99 13.09
C LEU A 23 -20.32 3.76 14.13
N PRO A 24 -19.76 4.03 15.33
CA PRO A 24 -20.33 5.00 16.25
C PRO A 24 -20.51 6.37 15.57
N ARG A 25 -21.41 7.21 16.11
CA ARG A 25 -21.60 8.57 15.58
C ARG A 25 -20.27 9.33 15.59
N GLY A 26 -19.90 9.87 14.45
CA GLY A 26 -18.67 10.62 14.26
C GLY A 26 -18.66 11.31 12.91
N THR A 27 -17.66 12.16 12.70
CA THR A 27 -17.53 12.98 11.48
C THR A 27 -17.04 12.18 10.27
N TRP A 28 -16.32 11.08 10.50
CA TRP A 28 -15.67 10.31 9.44
C TRP A 28 -16.40 9.00 9.18
N ILE A 29 -16.67 8.73 7.90
CA ILE A 29 -17.27 7.48 7.42
C ILE A 29 -16.26 6.67 6.61
N ARG A 30 -16.50 5.37 6.43
CA ARG A 30 -15.71 4.57 5.50
C ARG A 30 -15.91 5.08 4.08
N GLN A 31 -14.84 5.12 3.32
CA GLN A 31 -14.80 5.65 1.95
C GLN A 31 -14.43 4.56 0.95
N GLY A 32 -14.79 4.79 -0.31
CA GLY A 32 -14.50 3.91 -1.44
C GLY A 32 -15.63 2.92 -1.75
N THR A 33 -15.81 2.64 -3.05
CA THR A 33 -16.73 1.60 -3.52
C THR A 33 -16.01 0.25 -3.50
N PRO A 34 -16.54 -0.77 -2.80
CA PRO A 34 -15.91 -2.08 -2.76
C PRO A 34 -15.79 -2.68 -4.16
N ARG A 35 -14.69 -3.39 -4.41
CA ARG A 35 -14.47 -4.14 -5.65
C ARG A 35 -14.18 -5.60 -5.32
N PHE A 36 -14.35 -6.47 -6.30
CA PHE A 36 -14.14 -7.90 -6.11
C PHE A 36 -13.07 -8.45 -7.06
N SER A 37 -11.96 -8.96 -6.51
CA SER A 37 -10.87 -9.59 -7.26
C SER A 37 -11.05 -11.11 -7.34
N TYR A 38 -11.14 -11.65 -8.55
CA TYR A 38 -11.21 -13.11 -8.76
C TYR A 38 -9.95 -13.83 -8.27
N LEU A 39 -8.77 -13.21 -8.43
CA LEU A 39 -7.50 -13.78 -8.00
C LEU A 39 -7.42 -13.87 -6.47
N LEU A 40 -7.82 -12.82 -5.75
CA LEU A 40 -7.88 -12.87 -4.29
C LEU A 40 -8.95 -13.87 -3.81
N GLY A 41 -10.08 -13.96 -4.51
CA GLY A 41 -11.13 -14.95 -4.24
C GLY A 41 -10.68 -16.41 -4.38
N LYS A 42 -9.55 -16.69 -5.06
CA LYS A 42 -9.02 -18.05 -5.15
C LYS A 42 -8.34 -18.49 -3.85
N ILE A 43 -7.85 -17.55 -3.05
CA ILE A 43 -7.11 -17.81 -1.82
C ILE A 43 -7.85 -17.34 -0.56
N GLY A 44 -8.91 -16.54 -0.69
CA GLY A 44 -9.65 -15.98 0.44
C GLY A 44 -10.85 -15.14 0.01
N ASP A 45 -11.11 -14.06 0.74
CA ASP A 45 -12.17 -13.10 0.40
C ASP A 45 -11.79 -12.30 -0.87
N ALA A 46 -12.75 -12.19 -1.79
CA ALA A 46 -12.58 -11.45 -3.02
C ALA A 46 -12.76 -9.92 -2.83
N GLN A 47 -13.44 -9.49 -1.77
CA GLN A 47 -13.80 -8.09 -1.57
C GLN A 47 -12.59 -7.23 -1.14
N ILE A 48 -12.35 -6.13 -1.85
CA ILE A 48 -11.36 -5.10 -1.54
C ILE A 48 -12.12 -3.82 -1.20
N GLY A 49 -11.89 -3.29 0.00
CA GLY A 49 -12.58 -2.12 0.56
C GLY A 49 -13.92 -2.47 1.24
N PRO A 50 -14.62 -1.47 1.82
CA PRO A 50 -14.24 -0.06 1.91
C PRO A 50 -13.13 0.18 2.95
N ILE A 51 -12.47 1.34 2.91
CA ILE A 51 -11.42 1.69 3.87
C ILE A 51 -11.88 2.84 4.77
N TYR A 52 -11.49 2.79 6.04
CA TYR A 52 -11.67 3.93 6.94
C TYR A 52 -10.45 4.85 6.84
N LEU A 53 -10.69 6.12 6.54
CA LEU A 53 -9.63 7.13 6.45
C LEU A 53 -10.05 8.38 7.21
N GLY A 54 -9.67 8.45 8.48
CA GLY A 54 -9.80 9.65 9.30
C GLY A 54 -8.58 10.56 9.21
N TRP A 55 -8.61 11.69 9.93
CA TRP A 55 -7.52 12.68 9.94
C TRP A 55 -6.11 12.09 10.19
N LEU A 56 -5.97 11.22 11.20
CA LEU A 56 -4.68 10.58 11.51
C LEU A 56 -4.19 9.66 10.38
N GLY A 57 -5.11 8.99 9.68
CA GLY A 57 -4.77 8.17 8.53
C GLY A 57 -4.29 9.03 7.36
N VAL A 58 -4.95 10.16 7.10
CA VAL A 58 -4.50 11.13 6.08
C VAL A 58 -3.14 11.69 6.43
N ALA A 59 -2.94 12.16 7.66
CA ALA A 59 -1.66 12.70 8.11
C ALA A 59 -0.52 11.65 7.99
N SER A 60 -0.80 10.40 8.34
CA SER A 60 0.14 9.29 8.17
C SER A 60 0.53 9.09 6.70
N ILE A 61 -0.45 9.02 5.79
CA ILE A 61 -0.18 8.87 4.35
C ILE A 61 0.65 10.04 3.82
N VAL A 62 0.27 11.28 4.16
CA VAL A 62 1.01 12.48 3.72
C VAL A 62 2.45 12.43 4.23
N SER A 63 2.68 12.13 5.51
CA SER A 63 4.02 12.03 6.07
C SER A 63 4.86 10.92 5.41
N GLY A 64 4.22 9.78 5.09
CA GLY A 64 4.87 8.68 4.38
C GLY A 64 5.25 9.03 2.94
N ILE A 65 4.37 9.75 2.23
CA ILE A 65 4.65 10.24 0.87
C ILE A 65 5.82 11.22 0.89
N VAL A 66 5.81 12.20 1.80
CA VAL A 66 6.90 13.17 1.95
C VAL A 66 8.23 12.46 2.21
N ALA A 67 8.25 11.44 3.09
CA ALA A 67 9.46 10.66 3.35
C ALA A 67 9.96 9.91 2.11
N ILE A 68 9.06 9.24 1.37
CA ILE A 68 9.41 8.51 0.14
C ILE A 68 9.93 9.46 -0.94
N GLU A 69 9.31 10.64 -1.10
CA GLU A 69 9.76 11.64 -2.07
C GLU A 69 11.13 12.21 -1.72
N ILE A 70 11.41 12.50 -0.45
CA ILE A 70 12.75 12.95 -0.01
C ILE A 70 13.80 11.91 -0.36
N ILE A 71 13.55 10.63 -0.06
CA ILE A 71 14.47 9.54 -0.39
C ILE A 71 14.65 9.41 -1.90
N GLY A 72 13.55 9.31 -2.66
CA GLY A 72 13.57 9.09 -4.10
C GLY A 72 14.19 10.24 -4.89
N LEU A 73 13.87 11.49 -4.55
CA LEU A 73 14.42 12.66 -5.23
C LEU A 73 15.93 12.81 -4.97
N ASN A 74 16.41 12.52 -3.75
CA ASN A 74 17.84 12.55 -3.48
C ASN A 74 18.59 11.41 -4.19
N MET A 75 18.00 10.20 -4.23
CA MET A 75 18.56 9.09 -5.01
C MET A 75 18.65 9.46 -6.50
N TRP A 76 17.62 10.07 -7.07
CA TRP A 76 17.62 10.48 -8.48
C TRP A 76 18.61 11.63 -8.76
N ALA A 77 18.74 12.58 -7.83
CA ALA A 77 19.73 13.64 -7.91
C ALA A 77 21.17 13.09 -7.89
N SER A 78 21.45 12.01 -7.15
CA SER A 78 22.78 11.39 -7.08
C SER A 78 23.26 10.80 -8.42
N VAL A 79 22.35 10.55 -9.36
CA VAL A 79 22.65 10.10 -10.74
C VAL A 79 22.38 11.19 -11.78
N ASN A 80 22.44 12.47 -11.39
CA ASN A 80 22.24 13.63 -12.27
C ASN A 80 20.91 13.61 -13.04
N TRP A 81 19.84 13.10 -12.42
CA TRP A 81 18.51 13.03 -13.02
C TRP A 81 18.40 12.12 -14.26
N ASP A 82 19.38 11.24 -14.51
CA ASP A 82 19.31 10.26 -15.61
C ASP A 82 18.37 9.11 -15.23
N PRO A 83 17.21 8.94 -15.90
CA PRO A 83 16.24 7.90 -15.57
C PRO A 83 16.78 6.49 -15.84
N VAL A 84 17.69 6.32 -16.80
CA VAL A 84 18.29 5.01 -17.11
C VAL A 84 19.22 4.60 -15.98
N GLN A 85 20.04 5.54 -15.49
CA GLN A 85 20.94 5.29 -14.36
C GLN A 85 20.18 5.03 -13.08
N PHE A 86 19.10 5.78 -12.84
CA PHE A 86 18.25 5.60 -11.67
C PHE A 86 17.69 4.18 -11.58
N VAL A 87 17.12 3.65 -12.68
CA VAL A 87 16.59 2.27 -12.69
C VAL A 87 17.73 1.24 -12.62
N ARG A 88 18.84 1.47 -13.31
CA ARG A 88 20.00 0.56 -13.32
C ARG A 88 20.60 0.40 -11.93
N GLN A 89 20.70 1.49 -11.17
CA GLN A 89 21.36 1.53 -9.87
C GLN A 89 20.36 1.53 -8.70
N LEU A 90 19.06 1.35 -8.94
CA LEU A 90 18.00 1.53 -7.94
C LEU A 90 18.29 0.84 -6.59
N PHE A 91 18.89 -0.35 -6.61
CA PHE A 91 19.23 -1.12 -5.40
C PHE A 91 20.53 -0.68 -4.69
N TRP A 92 21.34 0.18 -5.31
CA TRP A 92 22.62 0.70 -4.80
C TRP A 92 22.59 2.19 -4.46
N LEU A 93 21.57 2.92 -4.92
CA LEU A 93 21.40 4.32 -4.56
C LEU A 93 20.97 4.44 -3.09
N ALA A 94 21.45 5.48 -2.41
CA ALA A 94 21.17 5.70 -1.00
C ALA A 94 21.07 7.19 -0.69
N LEU A 95 20.31 7.50 0.36
CA LEU A 95 20.33 8.79 1.04
C LEU A 95 21.18 8.62 2.30
N GLU A 96 22.43 9.08 2.24
CA GLU A 96 23.37 8.95 3.36
C GLU A 96 23.01 9.89 4.52
N PRO A 97 23.26 9.47 5.77
CA PRO A 97 23.06 10.33 6.93
C PRO A 97 24.07 11.50 6.96
N PRO A 98 23.81 12.54 7.77
CA PRO A 98 24.76 13.61 7.99
C PRO A 98 26.13 13.10 8.47
N PRO A 99 27.24 13.69 8.01
CA PRO A 99 28.58 13.32 8.48
C PRO A 99 28.76 13.49 10.00
N PRO A 100 29.63 12.69 10.65
CA PRO A 100 29.80 12.70 12.11
C PRO A 100 30.13 14.06 12.74
N LYS A 101 30.77 14.96 11.96
CA LYS A 101 31.15 16.31 12.40
C LYS A 101 29.96 17.17 12.86
N TYR A 102 28.73 16.78 12.52
CA TYR A 102 27.53 17.53 12.88
C TYR A 102 26.89 17.09 14.20
N GLY A 103 27.32 15.99 14.83
CA GLY A 103 26.76 15.56 16.11
C GLY A 103 25.26 15.21 16.02
N LEU A 104 24.45 15.79 16.91
CA LEU A 104 22.98 15.70 16.98
C LEU A 104 22.34 17.09 16.94
#